data_AF-A0A430LAH2-F1
#
_entry.id   AF-A0A430LAH2-F1
#
_cell.length_a   1.000
_cell.length_b   1.000
_cell.length_c   1.000
_cell.angle_alpha   90.00
_cell.angle_beta   90.00
_cell.angle_gamma   90.00
#
_symmetry.space_group_name_H-M   'P 1'
#
loop_
_entity.id
_entity.type
_entity.pdbx_description
1 polymer ?
#
loop_
_entity_poly.entity_id
_entity_poly.type
_entity_poly.pdbx_seq_one_letter_code
_entity_poly.pdbx_strand_id
1 'polypeptide(L)'
;MGQDWKLINIDKKRQLRHIGHPKLLDILKSSSGEQLVGLLANPSWLRFQIPAEKAIPAKKRNHDSPLVNLPQNVIDSIVGILYECRHDADLICLSVTCSYFFRLASHMIQAAISEDIGQWAGDRLILIGERAVGYPPEIPTVLERFQWDSDGTNPLYEMGEQAVAEGHHSTLASLVKEEPFEVWGRALAIVRERLDQKQEVSFLFKSLMRLLMHNPHFPTTHRPAVLRNLTTKQFITDDALARSNFSYSLGEVLLCYITWGEEAAQDERVRLPMKGEWAGHRFDITTVEKVNGWDDVSQQVIKRMMMATREERKTGRRVDGKNWGI
;
A
#
# COMPACT_ATOMS: atom_id res chain seq x y z
N MET A 1 -7.61 2.95 31.70
CA MET A 1 -6.58 1.97 31.31
C MET A 1 -6.78 1.65 29.83
N GLY A 2 -5.78 1.91 28.98
CA GLY A 2 -5.91 1.69 27.52
C GLY A 2 -5.60 0.26 27.10
N GLN A 3 -6.29 -0.26 26.08
CA GLN A 3 -5.99 -1.57 25.47
C GLN A 3 -5.07 -1.44 24.26
N ASP A 4 -4.47 -2.55 23.86
CA ASP A 4 -3.66 -2.66 22.65
C ASP A 4 -4.54 -2.82 21.40
N TRP A 5 -4.03 -2.36 20.27
CA TRP A 5 -4.72 -2.39 18.99
C TRP A 5 -3.81 -2.92 17.88
N LYS A 6 -4.38 -3.70 16.97
CA LYS A 6 -3.71 -4.25 15.81
C LYS A 6 -4.49 -3.93 14.54
N LEU A 7 -3.78 -3.50 13.50
CA LEU A 7 -4.35 -3.39 12.17
C LEU A 7 -4.07 -4.68 11.40
N ILE A 8 -5.13 -5.39 11.01
CA ILE A 8 -5.04 -6.72 10.42
C ILE A 8 -5.52 -6.70 8.97
N ASN A 9 -4.72 -7.29 8.10
CA ASN A 9 -5.15 -7.78 6.79
C ASN A 9 -5.61 -9.24 6.96
N ILE A 10 -6.92 -9.44 6.87
CA ILE A 10 -7.58 -10.72 7.15
C ILE A 10 -7.25 -11.75 6.06
N ASP A 11 -7.25 -11.33 4.78
CA ASP A 11 -7.03 -12.24 3.65
C ASP A 11 -5.61 -12.80 3.64
N LYS A 12 -4.63 -11.98 4.04
CA LYS A 12 -3.22 -12.38 4.12
C LYS A 12 -2.80 -12.92 5.49
N LYS A 13 -3.67 -12.83 6.50
CA LYS A 13 -3.40 -13.19 7.90
C LYS A 13 -2.19 -12.45 8.48
N ARG A 14 -2.12 -11.13 8.26
CA ARG A 14 -0.97 -10.29 8.63
C ARG A 14 -1.38 -9.08 9.42
N GLN A 15 -0.49 -8.60 10.27
CA GLN A 15 -0.66 -7.35 11.02
C GLN A 15 0.30 -6.28 10.50
N LEU A 16 -0.16 -5.02 10.46
CA LEU A 16 0.71 -3.87 10.22
C LEU A 16 1.73 -3.76 11.36
N ARG A 17 3.02 -3.68 11.04
CA ARG A 17 4.05 -3.50 12.05
C ARG A 17 3.91 -2.15 12.76
N HIS A 18 4.04 -2.17 14.09
CA HIS A 18 4.11 -0.98 14.93
C HIS A 18 5.17 -1.17 16.02
N ILE A 19 5.73 -0.08 16.56
CA ILE A 19 6.58 -0.15 17.74
C ILE A 19 5.73 -0.46 18.96
N GLY A 20 6.06 -1.53 19.68
CA GLY A 20 5.47 -1.88 20.96
C GLY A 20 3.98 -2.23 20.88
N HIS A 21 3.24 -1.78 21.89
CA HIS A 21 1.84 -2.12 22.15
C HIS A 21 0.98 -0.85 21.97
N PRO A 22 0.62 -0.48 20.73
CA PRO A 22 0.03 0.82 20.47
C PRO A 22 -1.39 0.94 21.01
N LYS A 23 -1.69 2.10 21.62
CA LYS A 23 -3.05 2.48 21.97
C LYS A 23 -3.73 3.13 20.77
N LEU A 24 -5.06 3.12 20.75
CA LEU A 24 -5.85 3.69 19.65
C LEU A 24 -5.47 5.15 19.36
N LEU A 25 -5.30 5.96 20.41
CA LEU A 25 -4.92 7.36 20.25
C LEU A 25 -3.53 7.50 19.60
N ASP A 26 -2.59 6.60 19.91
CA ASP A 26 -1.24 6.62 19.34
C ASP A 26 -1.28 6.29 17.85
N ILE A 27 -2.06 5.29 17.44
CA ILE A 27 -2.26 4.93 16.02
C ILE A 27 -2.92 6.05 15.24
N LEU A 28 -3.89 6.74 15.84
CA LEU A 28 -4.57 7.86 15.18
C LEU A 28 -3.71 9.12 15.12
N LYS A 29 -2.79 9.31 16.07
CA LYS A 29 -1.86 10.45 16.11
C LYS A 29 -0.55 10.20 15.36
N SER A 30 -0.20 8.94 15.11
CA SER A 30 0.98 8.57 14.33
C SER A 30 0.71 8.70 12.83
N SER A 31 1.79 8.64 12.04
CA SER A 31 1.72 8.47 10.59
C SER A 31 1.42 7.03 10.15
N SER A 32 0.93 6.17 11.06
CA SER A 32 0.62 4.77 10.71
C SER A 32 -0.49 4.68 9.67
N GLY A 33 -1.46 5.62 9.70
CA GLY A 33 -2.48 5.72 8.66
C GLY A 33 -1.94 6.11 7.28
N GLU A 34 -0.83 6.83 7.19
CA GLU A 34 -0.24 7.22 5.89
C GLU A 34 0.30 6.00 5.12
N GLN A 35 0.79 4.97 5.84
CA GLN A 35 1.30 3.73 5.24
C GLN A 35 0.20 2.98 4.48
N LEU A 36 -1.02 2.99 5.01
CA LEU A 36 -2.18 2.40 4.33
C LEU A 36 -2.43 3.02 2.97
N VAL A 37 -2.07 4.29 2.76
CA VAL A 37 -2.27 4.92 1.46
C VAL A 37 -1.44 4.22 0.39
N GLY A 38 -0.20 3.86 0.73
CA GLY A 38 0.70 3.09 -0.12
C GLY A 38 0.32 1.63 -0.29
N LEU A 39 -0.03 0.98 0.82
CA LEU A 39 -0.43 -0.43 0.83
C LEU A 39 -1.74 -0.65 0.08
N LEU A 40 -2.63 0.34 0.02
CA LEU A 40 -3.90 0.25 -0.70
C LEU A 40 -3.85 0.86 -2.09
N ALA A 41 -2.73 1.47 -2.49
CA ALA A 41 -2.59 2.12 -3.78
C ALA A 41 -2.83 1.13 -4.94
N ASN A 42 -3.88 1.35 -5.73
CA ASN A 42 -4.21 0.58 -6.92
C ASN A 42 -4.06 1.44 -8.19
N PRO A 43 -2.82 1.72 -8.61
CA PRO A 43 -2.55 2.45 -9.83
C PRO A 43 -3.03 1.69 -11.07
N SER A 44 -3.32 2.43 -12.13
CA SER A 44 -3.67 1.87 -13.43
C SER A 44 -2.40 1.49 -14.20
N TRP A 45 -1.97 0.24 -14.07
CA TRP A 45 -0.84 -0.31 -14.83
C TRP A 45 -1.18 -0.46 -16.32
N LEU A 46 -0.25 -0.07 -17.19
CA LEU A 46 -0.30 -0.43 -18.60
C LEU A 46 0.06 -1.91 -18.71
N ARG A 47 -0.91 -2.74 -19.11
CA ARG A 47 -0.62 -4.12 -19.50
C ARG A 47 0.00 -4.10 -20.90
N PHE A 48 1.31 -3.92 -20.98
CA PHE A 48 2.01 -4.14 -22.24
C PHE A 48 2.76 -5.47 -22.19
N GLN A 49 2.39 -6.37 -23.10
CA GLN A 49 3.15 -7.57 -23.40
C GLN A 49 4.07 -7.26 -24.58
N ILE A 50 5.37 -7.35 -24.35
CA ILE A 50 6.34 -7.25 -25.45
C ILE A 50 6.66 -8.67 -25.88
N PRO A 51 6.36 -9.05 -27.14
CA PRO A 51 6.75 -10.36 -27.64
C PRO A 51 8.28 -10.53 -27.53
N ALA A 52 8.72 -11.69 -27.04
CA ALA A 52 10.14 -12.01 -26.87
C ALA A 52 10.93 -11.84 -28.18
N GLU A 53 10.28 -12.10 -29.32
CA GLU A 53 10.84 -11.88 -30.67
C GLU A 53 11.31 -10.44 -30.90
N LYS A 54 10.67 -9.44 -30.27
CA LYS A 54 11.10 -8.04 -30.38
C LYS A 54 12.38 -7.74 -29.60
N ALA A 55 12.84 -8.66 -28.74
CA ALA A 55 14.14 -8.55 -28.09
C ALA A 55 15.29 -8.85 -29.05
N ILE A 56 15.10 -9.70 -30.06
CA ILE A 56 16.14 -10.07 -31.04
C ILE A 56 16.71 -8.85 -31.81
N PRO A 57 15.90 -7.99 -32.45
CA PRO A 57 16.43 -6.79 -33.10
C PRO A 57 16.99 -5.79 -32.10
N ALA A 58 16.48 -5.75 -30.86
CA ALA A 58 17.04 -4.93 -29.80
C ALA A 58 18.43 -5.40 -29.35
N LYS A 59 18.64 -6.72 -29.30
CA LYS A 59 19.96 -7.33 -29.00
C LYS A 59 20.98 -6.91 -30.05
N LYS A 60 20.64 -7.04 -31.33
CA LYS A 60 21.51 -6.61 -32.46
C LYS A 60 21.90 -5.13 -32.39
N ARG A 61 20.96 -4.25 -32.02
CA ARG A 61 21.25 -2.81 -31.85
C ARG A 61 22.21 -2.50 -30.70
N ASN A 62 22.37 -3.40 -29.74
CA ASN A 62 23.23 -3.22 -28.56
C ASN A 62 24.42 -4.18 -28.58
N HIS A 63 24.83 -4.66 -29.76
CA HIS A 63 25.94 -5.62 -29.92
C HIS A 63 27.31 -5.08 -29.51
N ASP A 64 27.48 -3.78 -29.31
CA ASP A 64 28.74 -3.22 -28.80
C ASP A 64 28.89 -3.46 -27.28
N SER A 65 27.81 -3.84 -26.59
CA SER A 65 27.84 -4.09 -25.16
C SER A 65 28.36 -5.51 -24.85
N PRO A 66 29.44 -5.66 -24.07
CA PRO A 66 29.96 -6.96 -23.65
C PRO A 66 28.90 -7.81 -22.92
N LEU A 67 28.06 -7.16 -22.13
CA LEU A 67 26.99 -7.82 -21.37
C LEU A 67 25.87 -8.35 -22.29
N VAL A 68 25.51 -7.61 -23.34
CA VAL A 68 24.48 -8.03 -24.31
C VAL A 68 24.98 -9.16 -25.22
N ASN A 69 26.29 -9.22 -25.46
CA ASN A 69 26.93 -10.28 -26.26
C ASN A 69 27.08 -11.61 -25.53
N LEU A 70 26.75 -11.69 -24.25
CA LEU A 70 26.75 -12.96 -23.54
C LEU A 70 25.79 -13.97 -24.19
N PRO A 71 26.08 -15.27 -24.08
CA PRO A 71 25.16 -16.33 -24.45
C PRO A 71 23.78 -16.14 -23.81
N GLN A 72 22.71 -16.43 -24.56
CA GLN A 72 21.35 -16.14 -24.13
C GLN A 72 21.01 -16.82 -22.79
N ASN A 73 21.44 -18.06 -22.61
CA ASN A 73 21.26 -18.80 -21.36
C ASN A 73 21.91 -18.10 -20.15
N VAL A 74 23.07 -17.46 -20.32
CA VAL A 74 23.72 -16.70 -19.25
C VAL A 74 22.93 -15.44 -18.91
N ILE A 75 22.42 -14.74 -19.93
CA ILE A 75 21.57 -13.56 -19.73
C ILE A 75 20.28 -13.94 -19.01
N ASP A 76 19.63 -15.02 -19.43
CA ASP A 76 18.40 -15.52 -18.82
C ASP A 76 18.64 -15.95 -17.37
N SER A 77 19.79 -16.57 -17.07
CA SER A 77 20.18 -16.87 -15.68
C SER A 77 20.41 -15.61 -14.84
N ILE A 78 21.07 -14.58 -15.37
CA ILE A 78 21.28 -13.31 -14.64
C ILE A 78 19.93 -12.69 -14.29
N VAL A 79 19.04 -12.56 -15.29
CA VAL A 79 17.72 -11.96 -15.10
C VAL A 79 16.85 -12.81 -14.19
N GLY A 80 16.91 -14.14 -14.33
CA GLY A 80 16.22 -15.10 -13.47
C GLY A 80 16.65 -14.97 -12.02
N ILE A 81 17.96 -14.91 -11.74
CA ILE A 81 18.48 -14.70 -10.38
C ILE A 81 18.00 -13.37 -9.80
N LEU A 82 18.06 -12.27 -10.57
CA LEU A 82 17.57 -10.98 -10.09
C LEU A 82 16.08 -11.02 -9.74
N TYR A 83 15.26 -11.74 -10.51
CA TYR A 83 13.83 -11.87 -10.25
C TYR A 83 13.51 -12.84 -9.10
N GLU A 84 14.06 -14.04 -9.12
CA GLU A 84 13.82 -15.09 -8.11
C GLU A 84 14.34 -14.69 -6.73
N CYS A 85 15.52 -14.04 -6.67
CA CYS A 85 16.08 -13.50 -5.44
C CYS A 85 15.48 -12.15 -5.03
N ARG A 86 14.45 -11.66 -5.74
CA ARG A 86 13.72 -10.40 -5.44
C ARG A 86 14.62 -9.16 -5.42
N HIS A 87 15.65 -9.12 -6.26
CA HIS A 87 16.47 -7.92 -6.47
C HIS A 87 15.75 -6.92 -7.39
N ASP A 88 14.54 -6.52 -7.02
CA ASP A 88 13.62 -5.78 -7.88
C ASP A 88 14.21 -4.45 -8.36
N ALA A 89 14.90 -3.73 -7.47
CA ALA A 89 15.56 -2.48 -7.85
C ALA A 89 16.72 -2.70 -8.85
N ASP A 90 17.49 -3.77 -8.70
CA ASP A 90 18.58 -4.11 -9.63
C ASP A 90 18.01 -4.56 -10.98
N LEU A 91 16.94 -5.35 -10.96
CA LEU A 91 16.21 -5.79 -12.16
C LEU A 91 15.65 -4.58 -12.94
N ILE A 92 15.01 -3.64 -12.24
CA ILE A 92 14.48 -2.41 -12.84
C ILE A 92 15.63 -1.56 -13.38
N CYS A 93 16.71 -1.34 -12.61
CA CYS A 93 17.88 -0.61 -13.07
C CYS A 93 18.52 -1.24 -14.32
N LEU A 94 18.64 -2.57 -14.36
CA LEU A 94 19.12 -3.29 -15.54
C LEU A 94 18.19 -3.07 -16.74
N SER A 95 16.88 -3.12 -16.52
CA SER A 95 15.87 -2.94 -17.58
C SER A 95 15.97 -1.58 -18.26
N VAL A 96 16.30 -0.51 -17.52
CA VAL A 96 16.40 0.85 -18.07
C VAL A 96 17.72 1.14 -18.78
N THR A 97 18.72 0.25 -18.69
CA THR A 97 20.01 0.46 -19.37
C THR A 97 19.89 0.43 -20.89
N CYS A 98 19.06 -0.45 -21.45
CA CYS A 98 18.90 -0.55 -22.90
C CYS A 98 17.57 -1.21 -23.30
N SER A 99 17.17 -0.98 -24.55
CA SER A 99 15.92 -1.54 -25.09
C SER A 99 15.87 -3.08 -25.16
N TYR A 100 17.00 -3.77 -25.07
CA TYR A 100 17.04 -5.23 -25.03
C TYR A 100 16.60 -5.76 -23.66
N PHE A 101 17.26 -5.31 -22.58
CA PHE A 101 16.91 -5.69 -21.21
C PHE A 101 15.51 -5.23 -20.83
N PHE A 102 15.09 -4.04 -21.25
CA PHE A 102 13.71 -3.58 -21.01
C PHE A 102 12.67 -4.58 -21.55
N ARG A 103 12.87 -5.08 -22.77
CA ARG A 103 11.92 -6.01 -23.41
C ARG A 103 11.95 -7.38 -22.75
N LEU A 104 13.14 -7.87 -22.44
CA LEU A 104 13.34 -9.15 -21.77
C LEU A 104 12.70 -9.16 -20.37
N ALA A 105 12.92 -8.10 -19.59
CA ALA A 105 12.47 -8.01 -18.20
C ALA A 105 11.09 -7.38 -18.01
N SER A 106 10.43 -6.90 -19.08
CA SER A 106 9.18 -6.11 -18.99
C SER A 106 8.08 -6.72 -18.13
N HIS A 107 7.83 -8.02 -18.25
CA HIS A 107 6.81 -8.71 -17.45
C HIS A 107 7.24 -8.88 -15.99
N MET A 108 8.52 -9.15 -15.74
CA MET A 108 9.08 -9.30 -14.40
C MET A 108 9.06 -7.97 -13.65
N ILE A 109 9.44 -6.86 -14.28
CA ILE A 109 9.36 -5.53 -13.67
C ILE A 109 7.91 -5.11 -13.38
N GLN A 110 6.96 -5.44 -14.26
CA GLN A 110 5.54 -5.16 -14.01
C GLN A 110 5.03 -5.94 -12.80
N ALA A 111 5.38 -7.23 -12.69
CA ALA A 111 5.03 -8.06 -11.54
C ALA A 111 5.69 -7.52 -10.26
N ALA A 112 7.00 -7.27 -10.27
CA ALA A 112 7.74 -6.75 -9.13
C ALA A 112 7.16 -5.44 -8.60
N ILE A 113 6.86 -4.49 -9.49
CA ILE A 113 6.32 -3.19 -9.09
C ILE A 113 4.87 -3.32 -8.61
N SER A 114 4.06 -4.18 -9.23
CA SER A 114 2.68 -4.45 -8.78
C SER A 114 2.65 -5.16 -7.43
N GLU A 115 3.69 -5.91 -7.09
CA GLU A 115 3.87 -6.53 -5.78
C GLU A 115 4.49 -5.57 -4.75
N ASP A 116 5.18 -4.50 -5.17
CA ASP A 116 5.79 -3.50 -4.28
C ASP A 116 4.81 -2.35 -3.91
N ILE A 117 3.77 -2.13 -4.72
CA ILE A 117 2.74 -1.10 -4.50
C ILE A 117 1.37 -1.76 -4.38
N GLY A 118 0.53 -1.32 -3.44
CA GLY A 118 -0.86 -1.76 -3.41
C GLY A 118 -1.07 -3.17 -2.90
N GLN A 119 -0.14 -3.66 -2.09
CA GLN A 119 -0.16 -5.05 -1.63
C GLN A 119 -1.44 -5.45 -0.91
N TRP A 120 -2.11 -4.52 -0.24
CA TRP A 120 -3.38 -4.73 0.47
C TRP A 120 -4.59 -4.24 -0.33
N ALA A 121 -4.39 -3.76 -1.55
CA ALA A 121 -5.48 -3.31 -2.41
C ALA A 121 -6.42 -4.48 -2.73
N GLY A 122 -7.68 -4.35 -2.33
CA GLY A 122 -8.71 -5.37 -2.50
C GLY A 122 -8.95 -6.26 -1.28
N ASP A 123 -8.08 -6.18 -0.26
CA ASP A 123 -8.12 -7.08 0.89
C ASP A 123 -9.05 -6.58 2.00
N ARG A 124 -9.53 -7.54 2.82
CA ARG A 124 -10.33 -7.28 4.02
C ARG A 124 -9.46 -6.72 5.15
N LEU A 125 -9.77 -5.52 5.62
CA LEU A 125 -9.00 -4.84 6.68
C LEU A 125 -9.84 -4.57 7.94
N ILE A 126 -9.22 -4.73 9.12
CA ILE A 126 -9.84 -4.42 10.41
C ILE A 126 -8.82 -3.86 11.40
N LEU A 127 -9.19 -2.83 12.15
CA LEU A 127 -8.41 -2.31 13.27
C LEU A 127 -9.02 -2.85 14.56
N ILE A 128 -8.42 -3.88 15.15
CA ILE A 128 -9.02 -4.65 16.24
C ILE A 128 -8.32 -4.40 17.58
N GLY A 129 -9.10 -4.22 18.64
CA GLY A 129 -8.60 -4.10 20.01
C GLY A 129 -8.43 -5.45 20.71
N GLU A 130 -7.49 -5.53 21.64
CA GLU A 130 -7.19 -6.76 22.42
C GLU A 130 -8.41 -7.36 23.11
N ARG A 131 -9.28 -6.51 23.66
CA ARG A 131 -10.48 -6.95 24.39
C ARG A 131 -11.72 -6.98 23.50
N ALA A 132 -11.56 -6.91 22.17
CA ALA A 132 -12.69 -6.92 21.25
C ALA A 132 -13.45 -8.24 21.34
N VAL A 133 -14.76 -8.16 21.60
CA VAL A 133 -15.61 -9.35 21.59
C VAL A 133 -16.14 -9.58 20.18
N GLY A 134 -15.92 -10.81 19.70
CA GLY A 134 -16.35 -11.27 18.37
C GLY A 134 -15.80 -10.42 17.22
N TYR A 135 -16.38 -10.59 16.05
CA TYR A 135 -16.01 -9.90 14.82
C TYR A 135 -17.28 -9.58 14.03
N PRO A 136 -17.24 -8.69 13.03
CA PRO A 136 -18.45 -8.38 12.27
C PRO A 136 -18.95 -9.64 11.54
N PRO A 137 -20.25 -10.00 11.65
CA PRO A 137 -20.76 -11.32 11.25
C PRO A 137 -20.73 -11.57 9.74
N GLU A 138 -20.73 -10.50 8.96
CA GLU A 138 -20.70 -10.51 7.49
C GLU A 138 -19.33 -10.90 6.91
N ILE A 139 -18.28 -10.83 7.73
CA ILE A 139 -16.88 -10.90 7.29
C ILE A 139 -16.34 -12.32 7.07
N PRO A 140 -16.54 -13.29 7.98
CA PRO A 140 -15.99 -14.63 7.78
C PRO A 140 -16.67 -15.35 6.63
N THR A 141 -15.84 -15.97 5.78
CA THR A 141 -16.29 -17.00 4.84
C THR A 141 -16.85 -18.20 5.60
N VAL A 142 -17.63 -19.05 4.92
CA VAL A 142 -18.20 -20.27 5.51
C VAL A 142 -17.13 -21.12 6.19
N LEU A 143 -15.97 -21.29 5.54
CA LEU A 143 -14.85 -22.05 6.09
C LEU A 143 -14.22 -21.37 7.31
N GLU A 144 -14.01 -20.05 7.25
CA GLU A 144 -13.46 -19.28 8.37
C GLU A 144 -14.37 -19.34 9.60
N ARG A 145 -15.71 -19.29 9.43
CA ARG A 145 -16.65 -19.43 10.56
C ARG A 145 -16.40 -20.72 11.34
N PHE A 146 -16.27 -21.85 10.65
CA PHE A 146 -15.98 -23.13 11.29
C PHE A 146 -14.62 -23.15 12.01
N GLN A 147 -13.63 -22.39 11.53
CA GLN A 147 -12.29 -22.33 12.13
C GLN A 147 -12.20 -21.35 13.30
N TRP A 148 -13.03 -20.32 13.31
CA TRP A 148 -12.93 -19.18 14.22
C TRP A 148 -13.71 -19.37 15.53
N ASP A 149 -14.57 -20.37 15.59
CA ASP A 149 -15.45 -20.64 16.74
C ASP A 149 -14.81 -21.53 17.83
N SER A 150 -13.51 -21.83 17.77
CA SER A 150 -12.90 -22.90 18.58
C SER A 150 -12.42 -22.53 20.00
N ASP A 151 -11.96 -21.29 20.26
CA ASP A 151 -11.05 -21.07 21.40
C ASP A 151 -11.43 -19.94 22.38
N GLY A 152 -12.62 -19.34 22.24
CA GLY A 152 -13.14 -18.32 23.17
C GLY A 152 -12.35 -16.98 23.18
N THR A 153 -11.24 -16.89 22.47
CA THR A 153 -10.49 -15.67 22.14
C THR A 153 -10.94 -15.11 20.79
N ASN A 154 -10.59 -13.86 20.50
CA ASN A 154 -10.91 -13.27 19.22
C ASN A 154 -9.91 -13.74 18.15
N PRO A 155 -10.33 -14.56 17.16
CA PRO A 155 -9.42 -15.15 16.19
C PRO A 155 -8.74 -14.09 15.31
N LEU A 156 -9.36 -12.91 15.15
CA LEU A 156 -8.77 -11.81 14.39
C LEU A 156 -7.70 -11.05 15.18
N TYR A 157 -7.76 -11.03 16.52
CA TYR A 157 -6.72 -10.38 17.33
C TYR A 157 -5.48 -11.28 17.50
N GLU A 158 -5.70 -12.59 17.56
CA GLU A 158 -4.64 -13.60 17.54
C GLU A 158 -4.03 -13.77 16.13
N MET A 159 -4.74 -13.33 15.08
CA MET A 159 -4.23 -13.33 13.72
C MET A 159 -2.98 -12.43 13.61
N GLY A 160 -1.94 -12.95 12.95
CA GLY A 160 -0.74 -12.17 12.64
C GLY A 160 0.33 -12.15 13.73
N GLU A 161 0.54 -13.24 14.49
CA GLU A 161 1.70 -13.38 15.41
C GLU A 161 3.05 -13.03 14.75
N GLN A 162 3.17 -13.17 13.44
CA GLN A 162 4.27 -12.63 12.65
C GLN A 162 3.87 -11.27 12.08
N ALA A 163 4.45 -10.18 12.60
CA ALA A 163 4.48 -8.92 11.88
C ALA A 163 5.29 -9.14 10.60
N VAL A 164 4.61 -9.25 9.46
CA VAL A 164 5.25 -9.50 8.17
C VAL A 164 5.33 -8.18 7.44
N ALA A 165 6.56 -7.71 7.26
CA ALA A 165 6.80 -6.58 6.39
C ALA A 165 6.61 -7.04 4.93
N GLU A 166 5.62 -6.49 4.24
CA GLU A 166 5.27 -6.87 2.88
C GLU A 166 6.21 -6.23 1.85
N GLY A 167 6.48 -6.94 0.76
CA GLY A 167 7.56 -6.58 -0.17
C GLY A 167 8.94 -6.90 0.39
N HIS A 168 9.95 -6.09 0.05
CA HIS A 168 11.40 -6.32 0.25
C HIS A 168 11.89 -6.36 1.72
N HIS A 169 11.06 -6.78 2.67
CA HIS A 169 11.36 -6.72 4.10
C HIS A 169 11.32 -8.05 4.87
N SER A 170 11.12 -9.19 4.23
CA SER A 170 11.45 -10.46 4.93
C SER A 170 12.95 -10.60 5.22
N THR A 171 13.81 -9.92 4.45
CA THR A 171 15.27 -10.10 4.49
C THR A 171 16.05 -8.98 5.19
N LEU A 172 15.49 -7.76 5.34
CA LEU A 172 16.15 -6.63 6.01
C LEU A 172 15.54 -6.26 7.37
N ALA A 173 14.27 -6.57 7.63
CA ALA A 173 13.67 -6.35 8.95
C ALA A 173 14.32 -7.20 10.07
N SER A 174 15.02 -8.28 9.70
CA SER A 174 15.85 -9.08 10.60
C SER A 174 17.18 -8.41 10.98
N LEU A 175 17.65 -7.41 10.20
CA LEU A 175 18.94 -6.76 10.38
C LEU A 175 18.83 -5.36 11.03
N VAL A 176 17.73 -4.64 10.79
CA VAL A 176 17.51 -3.31 11.38
C VAL A 176 16.41 -3.41 12.44
N LYS A 177 16.81 -3.51 13.71
CA LYS A 177 15.90 -3.59 14.87
C LYS A 177 14.99 -2.35 15.03
N GLU A 178 15.30 -1.25 14.35
CA GLU A 178 14.74 0.08 14.64
C GLU A 178 13.82 0.67 13.56
N GLU A 179 13.71 0.08 12.37
CA GLU A 179 12.82 0.60 11.31
C GLU A 179 11.43 -0.06 11.42
N PRO A 180 10.40 0.65 11.91
CA PRO A 180 9.21 0.01 12.48
C PRO A 180 7.96 0.04 11.60
N PHE A 181 8.10 0.17 10.28
CA PHE A 181 7.00 0.47 9.38
C PHE A 181 6.96 -0.45 8.16
N GLU A 182 5.76 -0.68 7.64
CA GLU A 182 5.61 -1.26 6.30
C GLU A 182 6.17 -0.25 5.29
N VAL A 183 7.06 -0.69 4.40
CA VAL A 183 7.61 0.16 3.35
C VAL A 183 7.16 -0.37 2.01
N TRP A 184 6.41 0.46 1.30
CA TRP A 184 5.88 0.21 -0.03
C TRP A 184 6.67 1.05 -1.05
N GLY A 185 6.69 0.62 -2.31
CA GLY A 185 7.37 1.36 -3.36
C GLY A 185 8.88 1.49 -3.16
N ARG A 186 9.51 0.63 -2.33
CA ARG A 186 10.94 0.74 -1.99
C ARG A 186 11.81 0.44 -3.20
N ALA A 187 11.41 -0.52 -4.05
CA ALA A 187 12.17 -0.83 -5.25
C ALA A 187 12.25 0.41 -6.15
N LEU A 188 11.12 1.10 -6.34
CA LEU A 188 11.06 2.34 -7.09
C LEU A 188 11.82 3.49 -6.42
N ALA A 189 11.76 3.60 -5.09
CA ALA A 189 12.52 4.61 -4.35
C ALA A 189 14.04 4.43 -4.53
N ILE A 190 14.54 3.18 -4.44
CA ILE A 190 15.95 2.85 -4.66
C ILE A 190 16.32 3.10 -6.12
N VAL A 191 15.49 2.70 -7.08
CA VAL A 191 15.72 2.97 -8.51
C VAL A 191 15.83 4.47 -8.75
N ARG A 192 14.90 5.26 -8.21
CA ARG A 192 14.92 6.71 -8.29
C ARG A 192 16.21 7.29 -7.71
N GLU A 193 16.58 6.89 -6.50
CA GLU A 193 17.83 7.34 -5.85
C GLU A 193 19.07 7.03 -6.69
N ARG A 194 19.16 5.81 -7.24
CA ARG A 194 20.28 5.38 -8.09
C ARG A 194 20.35 6.12 -9.43
N LEU A 195 19.20 6.50 -9.99
CA LEU A 195 19.11 7.22 -11.27
C LEU A 195 19.22 8.74 -11.11
N ASP A 196 18.86 9.30 -9.96
CA ASP A 196 18.77 10.74 -9.69
C ASP A 196 20.04 11.29 -9.00
N GLN A 197 21.23 10.86 -9.43
CA GLN A 197 22.54 11.17 -8.80
C GLN A 197 22.83 12.66 -8.52
N LYS A 198 21.97 13.61 -8.93
CA LYS A 198 22.12 15.07 -8.79
C LYS A 198 20.81 15.84 -8.53
N GLN A 199 19.95 15.38 -7.62
CA GLN A 199 18.74 16.11 -7.12
C GLN A 199 17.65 16.47 -8.16
N GLU A 200 17.82 16.15 -9.44
CA GLU A 200 16.77 16.23 -10.45
C GLU A 200 16.25 14.84 -10.80
N VAL A 201 14.92 14.71 -10.90
CA VAL A 201 14.27 13.46 -11.29
C VAL A 201 14.68 13.09 -12.71
N SER A 202 15.42 11.98 -12.83
CA SER A 202 16.00 11.43 -14.03
C SER A 202 14.95 11.24 -15.11
N PHE A 203 15.25 11.71 -16.31
CA PHE A 203 14.43 11.47 -17.49
C PHE A 203 14.16 9.97 -17.71
N LEU A 204 15.11 9.11 -17.35
CA LEU A 204 14.97 7.65 -17.47
C LEU A 204 13.89 7.12 -16.53
N PHE A 205 13.87 7.57 -15.28
CA PHE A 205 12.87 7.17 -14.30
C PHE A 205 11.47 7.64 -14.72
N LYS A 206 11.32 8.91 -15.12
CA LYS A 206 10.05 9.44 -15.65
C LYS A 206 9.59 8.67 -16.88
N SER A 207 10.51 8.32 -17.78
CA SER A 207 10.19 7.57 -19.00
C SER A 207 9.76 6.15 -18.69
N LEU A 208 10.43 5.48 -17.75
CA LEU A 208 10.05 4.16 -17.27
C LEU A 208 8.62 4.17 -16.73
N MET A 209 8.28 5.13 -15.86
CA MET A 209 6.93 5.20 -15.31
C MET A 209 5.87 5.48 -16.36
N ARG A 210 6.14 6.36 -17.33
CA ARG A 210 5.22 6.60 -18.46
C ARG A 210 4.98 5.36 -19.30
N LEU A 211 5.96 4.46 -19.38
CA LEU A 211 5.81 3.18 -20.08
C LEU A 211 5.01 2.17 -19.25
N LEU A 212 5.16 2.20 -17.92
CA LEU A 212 4.55 1.25 -16.99
C LEU A 212 3.12 1.59 -16.57
N MET A 213 2.75 2.85 -16.57
CA MET A 213 1.50 3.32 -15.97
C MET A 213 0.71 4.16 -16.95
N HIS A 214 -0.61 3.95 -16.97
CA HIS A 214 -1.53 4.86 -17.66
C HIS A 214 -1.47 6.27 -17.03
N ASN A 215 -1.15 6.33 -15.74
CA ASN A 215 -0.89 7.57 -15.03
C ASN A 215 0.35 7.41 -14.13
N PRO A 216 1.53 7.83 -14.60
CA PRO A 216 2.79 7.69 -13.84
C PRO A 216 2.84 8.59 -12.61
N HIS A 217 1.97 9.58 -12.54
CA HIS A 217 1.91 10.56 -11.48
C HIS A 217 0.85 10.20 -10.44
N PHE A 218 0.68 8.91 -10.12
CA PHE A 218 -0.36 8.48 -9.20
C PHE A 218 0.16 8.37 -7.75
N PRO A 219 -0.49 9.01 -6.77
CA PRO A 219 -1.45 10.12 -6.90
C PRO A 219 -0.79 11.50 -7.09
N THR A 220 -1.44 12.41 -7.82
CA THR A 220 -0.99 13.80 -8.00
C THR A 220 -2.07 14.81 -7.69
N THR A 221 -1.62 16.04 -7.43
CA THR A 221 -2.45 17.24 -7.28
C THR A 221 -3.50 17.45 -8.38
N HIS A 222 -3.27 16.94 -9.59
CA HIS A 222 -4.21 17.09 -10.73
C HIS A 222 -5.20 15.93 -10.89
N ARG A 223 -5.00 14.79 -10.22
CA ARG A 223 -5.93 13.64 -10.23
C ARG A 223 -6.07 13.12 -8.80
N PRO A 224 -7.07 13.61 -8.06
CA PRO A 224 -7.19 13.30 -6.65
C PRO A 224 -7.39 11.79 -6.46
N ALA A 225 -6.67 11.27 -5.47
CA ALA A 225 -6.85 9.90 -5.02
C ALA A 225 -8.26 9.75 -4.41
N VAL A 226 -8.83 8.57 -4.58
CA VAL A 226 -10.09 8.17 -3.95
C VAL A 226 -9.88 6.88 -3.20
N LEU A 227 -10.28 6.85 -1.93
CA LEU A 227 -10.42 5.61 -1.15
C LEU A 227 -11.75 4.99 -1.50
N ARG A 228 -11.74 3.74 -1.96
CA ARG A 228 -12.95 3.00 -2.33
C ARG A 228 -13.20 1.91 -1.31
N ASN A 229 -14.41 1.87 -0.77
CA ASN A 229 -14.93 0.70 -0.08
C ASN A 229 -15.58 -0.20 -1.14
N LEU A 230 -14.86 -1.26 -1.51
CA LEU A 230 -15.25 -2.18 -2.58
C LEU A 230 -16.47 -3.04 -2.19
N THR A 231 -16.71 -3.23 -0.88
CA THR A 231 -17.84 -3.98 -0.33
C THR A 231 -19.15 -3.22 -0.49
N THR A 232 -19.17 -1.93 -0.13
CA THR A 232 -20.41 -1.12 -0.15
C THR A 232 -20.58 -0.24 -1.38
N LYS A 233 -19.58 -0.20 -2.29
CA LYS A 233 -19.55 0.71 -3.44
C LYS A 233 -19.63 2.19 -3.06
N GLN A 234 -18.98 2.55 -1.96
CA GLN A 234 -18.83 3.92 -1.48
C GLN A 234 -17.40 4.41 -1.70
N PHE A 235 -17.20 5.72 -1.83
CA PHE A 235 -15.86 6.30 -1.94
C PHE A 235 -15.70 7.62 -1.17
N ILE A 236 -14.44 7.93 -0.86
CA ILE A 236 -14.01 9.19 -0.24
C ILE A 236 -12.94 9.80 -1.13
N THR A 237 -13.05 11.09 -1.39
CA THR A 237 -12.06 11.83 -2.19
C THR A 237 -11.01 12.49 -1.29
N ASP A 238 -9.73 12.35 -1.63
CA ASP A 238 -8.63 13.05 -0.95
C ASP A 238 -8.82 14.56 -1.03
N ASP A 239 -9.34 15.03 -2.16
CA ASP A 239 -9.66 16.44 -2.41
C ASP A 239 -10.67 17.03 -1.43
N ALA A 240 -11.71 16.27 -1.06
CA ALA A 240 -12.67 16.73 -0.05
C ALA A 240 -12.03 16.81 1.34
N LEU A 241 -11.18 15.83 1.69
CA LEU A 241 -10.44 15.85 2.96
C LEU A 241 -9.46 17.02 3.02
N ALA A 242 -8.77 17.30 1.92
CA ALA A 242 -7.81 18.39 1.81
C ALA A 242 -8.44 19.78 1.94
N ARG A 243 -9.70 19.95 1.53
CA ARG A 243 -10.47 21.18 1.72
C ARG A 243 -11.05 21.33 3.14
N SER A 244 -10.96 20.29 3.97
CA SER A 244 -11.44 20.32 5.35
C SER A 244 -10.40 20.89 6.32
N ASN A 245 -10.85 21.43 7.45
CA ASN A 245 -9.97 21.93 8.51
C ASN A 245 -9.21 20.81 9.28
N PHE A 246 -9.45 19.55 8.94
CA PHE A 246 -8.98 18.38 9.69
C PHE A 246 -7.84 17.65 9.02
N SER A 247 -7.61 17.90 7.72
CA SER A 247 -6.32 17.66 7.08
C SER A 247 -5.79 16.21 7.22
N TYR A 248 -6.71 15.25 7.36
CA TYR A 248 -6.44 13.82 7.46
C TYR A 248 -6.12 13.21 6.09
N SER A 249 -5.24 12.21 6.08
CA SER A 249 -5.03 11.32 4.94
C SER A 249 -6.18 10.32 4.77
N LEU A 250 -6.31 9.75 3.57
CA LEU A 250 -7.28 8.67 3.29
C LEU A 250 -7.11 7.47 4.25
N GLY A 251 -5.88 7.11 4.60
CA GLY A 251 -5.62 5.98 5.48
C GLY A 251 -5.93 6.26 6.95
N GLU A 252 -5.74 7.48 7.45
CA GLU A 252 -6.17 7.86 8.81
C GLU A 252 -7.70 7.84 8.94
N VAL A 253 -8.40 8.31 7.91
CA VAL A 253 -9.86 8.21 7.85
C VAL A 253 -10.30 6.75 7.84
N LEU A 254 -9.65 5.92 7.03
CA LEU A 254 -9.95 4.49 6.96
C LEU A 254 -9.84 3.82 8.34
N LEU A 255 -8.74 4.07 9.08
CA LEU A 255 -8.53 3.51 10.42
C LEU A 255 -9.73 3.78 11.35
N CYS A 256 -10.31 4.96 11.28
CA CYS A 256 -11.47 5.32 12.10
C CYS A 256 -12.71 4.48 11.75
N TYR A 257 -12.90 4.13 10.48
CA TYR A 257 -14.08 3.40 9.98
C TYR A 257 -13.98 1.88 10.13
N ILE A 258 -12.78 1.34 10.26
CA ILE A 258 -12.53 -0.10 10.39
C ILE A 258 -12.27 -0.56 11.83
N THR A 259 -12.45 0.35 12.80
CA THR A 259 -12.26 0.08 14.23
C THR A 259 -13.22 -1.00 14.72
N TRP A 260 -12.71 -1.98 15.47
CA TRP A 260 -13.49 -3.03 16.14
C TRP A 260 -12.97 -3.28 17.56
N GLY A 261 -13.79 -2.97 18.56
CA GLY A 261 -13.46 -3.06 19.97
C GLY A 261 -14.69 -2.88 20.86
N GLU A 262 -14.45 -2.64 22.15
CA GLU A 262 -15.49 -2.39 23.16
C GLU A 262 -15.40 -0.96 23.68
N GLU A 263 -16.54 -0.28 23.89
CA GLU A 263 -16.60 1.12 24.33
C GLU A 263 -15.94 1.35 25.69
N ALA A 264 -16.07 0.39 26.61
CA ALA A 264 -15.43 0.45 27.93
C ALA A 264 -13.89 0.47 27.86
N ALA A 265 -13.32 0.17 26.70
CA ALA A 265 -11.89 0.17 26.46
C ALA A 265 -11.35 1.46 25.80
N GLN A 266 -12.23 2.40 25.48
CA GLN A 266 -11.91 3.62 24.78
C GLN A 266 -11.25 4.66 25.70
N ASP A 267 -10.22 5.33 25.18
CA ASP A 267 -9.67 6.53 25.81
C ASP A 267 -10.71 7.66 25.71
N GLU A 268 -11.04 8.33 26.82
CA GLU A 268 -12.05 9.40 26.87
C GLU A 268 -11.82 10.54 25.86
N ARG A 269 -10.57 10.68 25.37
CA ARG A 269 -10.17 11.66 24.35
C ARG A 269 -10.54 11.24 22.93
N VAL A 270 -10.87 9.97 22.70
CA VAL A 270 -11.31 9.42 21.42
C VAL A 270 -12.81 9.17 21.49
N ARG A 271 -13.58 9.70 20.53
CA ARG A 271 -15.03 9.46 20.41
C ARG A 271 -15.40 8.79 19.08
N LEU A 272 -14.67 7.73 18.77
CA LEU A 272 -14.94 6.89 17.62
C LEU A 272 -15.92 5.77 17.98
N PRO A 273 -16.82 5.37 17.08
CA PRO A 273 -17.59 4.14 17.25
C PRO A 273 -16.65 2.93 17.33
N MET A 274 -16.80 2.11 18.36
CA MET A 274 -15.97 0.92 18.55
C MET A 274 -16.40 -0.27 17.67
N LYS A 275 -17.56 -0.18 17.02
CA LYS A 275 -18.00 -1.12 15.99
C LYS A 275 -18.15 -0.35 14.68
N GLY A 276 -17.02 -0.12 14.01
CA GLY A 276 -16.93 0.63 12.77
C GLY A 276 -17.72 -0.05 11.66
N GLU A 277 -18.47 0.76 10.89
CA GLU A 277 -19.36 0.27 9.82
C GLU A 277 -18.60 -0.38 8.67
N TRP A 278 -17.30 -0.12 8.56
CA TRP A 278 -16.47 -0.71 7.52
C TRP A 278 -15.45 -1.73 8.04
N ALA A 279 -15.56 -2.14 9.30
CA ALA A 279 -14.69 -3.16 9.87
C ALA A 279 -14.77 -4.47 9.06
N GLY A 280 -13.62 -4.93 8.55
CA GLY A 280 -13.48 -6.13 7.73
C GLY A 280 -13.84 -5.97 6.25
N HIS A 281 -14.21 -4.77 5.79
CA HIS A 281 -14.50 -4.52 4.37
C HIS A 281 -13.25 -4.53 3.50
N ARG A 282 -13.47 -4.56 2.18
CA ARG A 282 -12.42 -4.55 1.15
C ARG A 282 -12.16 -3.13 0.65
N PHE A 283 -10.89 -2.74 0.53
CA PHE A 283 -10.53 -1.38 0.15
C PHE A 283 -9.42 -1.30 -0.88
N ASP A 284 -9.44 -0.24 -1.68
CA ASP A 284 -8.26 0.23 -2.40
C ASP A 284 -8.28 1.76 -2.57
N ILE A 285 -7.16 2.31 -3.02
CA ILE A 285 -7.01 3.73 -3.31
C ILE A 285 -6.64 3.88 -4.77
N THR A 286 -7.45 4.60 -5.53
CA THR A 286 -7.26 4.76 -6.97
C THR A 286 -7.65 6.15 -7.44
N THR A 287 -7.84 6.34 -8.74
CA THR A 287 -8.28 7.61 -9.34
C THR A 287 -9.80 7.73 -9.41
N VAL A 288 -10.32 8.97 -9.34
CA VAL A 288 -11.77 9.28 -9.43
C VAL A 288 -12.46 8.71 -10.69
N GLU A 289 -11.73 8.47 -11.78
CA GLU A 289 -12.27 7.87 -13.01
C GLU A 289 -12.84 6.45 -12.78
N LYS A 290 -12.41 5.75 -11.71
CA LYS A 290 -12.83 4.37 -11.41
C LYS A 290 -14.00 4.26 -10.42
N VAL A 291 -14.67 5.37 -10.08
CA VAL A 291 -15.82 5.39 -9.14
C VAL A 291 -17.15 5.78 -9.82
N ASN A 292 -17.26 5.59 -11.14
CA ASN A 292 -18.53 5.86 -11.83
C ASN A 292 -19.66 4.98 -11.28
N GLY A 293 -20.75 5.60 -10.83
CA GLY A 293 -21.92 4.92 -10.24
C GLY A 293 -21.76 4.51 -8.77
N TRP A 294 -20.78 5.05 -8.04
CA TRP A 294 -20.56 4.81 -6.62
C TRP A 294 -21.05 5.97 -5.77
N ASP A 295 -21.33 5.73 -4.50
CA ASP A 295 -21.81 6.76 -3.58
C ASP A 295 -20.65 7.56 -2.96
N ASP A 296 -20.64 8.88 -3.16
CA ASP A 296 -19.69 9.78 -2.51
C ASP A 296 -20.11 10.05 -1.06
N VAL A 297 -19.36 9.51 -0.10
CA VAL A 297 -19.61 9.69 1.33
C VAL A 297 -18.67 10.70 1.99
N SER A 298 -17.87 11.44 1.20
CA SER A 298 -16.82 12.34 1.71
C SER A 298 -17.35 13.35 2.75
N GLN A 299 -18.52 13.96 2.51
CA GLN A 299 -19.11 14.94 3.43
C GLN A 299 -19.63 14.32 4.73
N GLN A 300 -20.23 13.14 4.66
CA GLN A 300 -20.66 12.40 5.85
C GLN A 300 -19.45 12.01 6.70
N VAL A 301 -18.37 11.59 6.04
CA VAL A 301 -17.12 11.21 6.67
C VAL A 301 -16.47 12.39 7.39
N ILE A 302 -16.34 13.54 6.74
CA ILE A 302 -15.80 14.76 7.36
C ILE A 302 -16.62 15.12 8.61
N LYS A 303 -17.96 15.12 8.53
CA LYS A 303 -18.83 15.42 9.68
C LYS A 303 -18.62 14.44 10.84
N ARG A 304 -18.45 13.14 10.56
CA ARG A 304 -18.19 12.13 11.60
C ARG A 304 -16.82 12.33 12.24
N MET A 305 -15.80 12.62 11.44
CA MET A 305 -14.45 12.89 11.94
C MET A 305 -14.44 14.13 12.87
N MET A 306 -15.18 15.19 12.51
CA MET A 306 -15.35 16.37 13.36
C MET A 306 -15.94 16.04 14.75
N MET A 307 -16.87 15.10 14.82
CA MET A 307 -17.48 14.69 16.07
C MET A 307 -16.55 13.81 16.91
N ALA A 308 -15.73 12.99 16.24
CA ALA A 308 -14.85 12.01 16.87
C ALA A 308 -13.58 12.64 17.48
N THR A 309 -13.04 13.68 16.86
CA THR A 309 -11.80 14.35 17.27
C THR A 309 -12.01 15.87 17.36
N ARG A 310 -12.03 16.43 18.58
CA ARG A 310 -12.18 17.89 18.81
C ARG A 310 -10.92 18.71 18.53
N GLU A 311 -9.81 18.06 18.20
CA GLU A 311 -8.53 18.71 17.90
C GLU A 311 -8.44 18.99 16.40
N GLU A 312 -8.53 20.27 16.02
CA GLU A 312 -8.20 20.70 14.65
C GLU A 312 -6.72 20.45 14.37
N ARG A 313 -6.41 19.75 13.28
CA ARG A 313 -5.03 19.59 12.80
C ARG A 313 -4.71 20.71 11.81
N LYS A 314 -4.12 21.80 12.34
CA LYS A 314 -3.65 22.95 11.53
C LYS A 314 -2.54 22.59 10.53
N THR A 315 -1.84 21.49 10.78
CA THR A 315 -0.85 20.91 9.86
C THR A 315 -1.31 19.52 9.46
N GLY A 316 -2.20 19.42 8.49
CA GLY A 316 -2.21 18.20 7.69
C GLY A 316 -0.81 18.04 7.16
N ARG A 317 -0.20 16.88 7.36
CA ARG A 317 1.09 16.53 6.77
C ARG A 317 0.95 16.35 5.25
N ARG A 318 0.46 17.39 4.56
CA ARG A 318 0.97 17.82 3.27
C ARG A 318 2.25 18.65 3.43
N VAL A 319 2.80 18.75 4.66
CA VAL A 319 4.11 19.35 4.92
C VAL A 319 5.12 18.53 4.14
N ASP A 320 5.62 19.17 3.10
CA ASP A 320 6.54 18.69 2.11
C ASP A 320 5.96 17.55 1.30
N GLY A 321 5.22 17.89 0.24
CA GLY A 321 5.80 17.85 -1.11
C GLY A 321 6.60 16.61 -1.49
N LYS A 322 6.47 15.50 -0.78
CA LYS A 322 6.74 14.16 -1.26
C LYS A 322 5.64 13.97 -2.29
N ASN A 323 5.87 14.52 -3.48
CA ASN A 323 5.42 13.93 -4.71
C ASN A 323 5.48 12.43 -4.47
N TRP A 324 4.36 11.74 -4.69
CA TRP A 324 4.24 10.30 -4.67
C TRP A 324 5.13 9.74 -5.76
N GLY A 325 6.45 9.91 -5.60
CA GLY A 325 7.45 9.92 -6.65
C GLY A 325 7.84 8.51 -7.02
N ILE A 326 6.81 7.78 -7.43
CA ILE A 326 6.78 7.04 -8.67
C ILE A 326 7.14 8.02 -9.80
#